data_AF-A0A2E4GR39-F1
#
_entry.id   AF-A0A2E4GR39-F1
#
_cell.length_a   1.000
_cell.length_b   1.000
_cell.length_c   1.000
_cell.angle_alpha   90.00
_cell.angle_beta   90.00
_cell.angle_gamma   90.00
#
_symmetry.space_group_name_H-M   'P 1'
#
loop_
_entity.id
_entity.type
_entity.pdbx_description
1 polymer ?
#
loop_
_entity_poly.entity_id
_entity_poly.type
_entity_poly.pdbx_seq_one_letter_code
_entity_poly.pdbx_strand_id
1 'polypeptide(L)'
;MTVASASCTRLAVADPPEVSAANPIHDESAVSYGYAGGIVAGIHTYGWMVPAILDSLGDAWLSHGWCEFRLPRPVYAGDELLTEVIPSPEDPDVGLITQRVVSDGRVTIEGTIGLGDAPWINEFILPTERTPVPEPESRPFLGLNDIPSDIDYPPMSVPLTASDARVWMSERIHDDDATWTSGDAPLVHPSWVLGQMTPLIRHSYRMPAGVHASGRVQHLNSFSADGEVVVAGRWGEVEVKKGKPWSTTDALFIDAHGTEVALVRQVAVILPLLPKD
;
A
#
# COMPACT_ATOMS: atom_id res chain seq x y z
N MET A 1 3.91 -20.60 13.84
CA MET A 1 4.21 -19.77 15.02
C MET A 1 2.90 -19.17 15.38
N THR A 2 2.41 -19.44 16.59
CA THR A 2 1.03 -19.07 16.93
C THR A 2 0.89 -17.56 17.03
N VAL A 3 -0.13 -17.01 16.36
CA VAL A 3 -0.50 -15.61 16.41
C VAL A 3 -0.85 -15.25 17.86
N ALA A 4 -0.35 -14.13 18.36
CA ALA A 4 -0.79 -13.56 19.63
C ALA A 4 -1.87 -12.50 19.41
N SER A 5 -2.84 -12.40 20.31
CA SER A 5 -3.74 -11.24 20.30
C SER A 5 -2.97 -9.98 20.61
N ALA A 6 -3.13 -8.95 19.78
CA ALA A 6 -2.44 -7.67 19.92
C ALA A 6 -3.35 -6.53 19.44
N SER A 7 -3.05 -5.31 19.87
CA SER A 7 -3.75 -4.14 19.39
C SER A 7 -2.89 -2.88 19.47
N CYS A 8 -3.18 -1.92 18.61
CA CYS A 8 -2.55 -0.61 18.66
C CYS A 8 -3.57 0.48 18.30
N THR A 9 -3.32 1.68 18.80
CA THR A 9 -4.08 2.87 18.42
C THR A 9 -3.17 3.86 17.70
N ARG A 10 -3.68 4.50 16.65
CA ARG A 10 -2.99 5.57 15.90
C ARG A 10 -3.98 6.68 15.54
N LEU A 11 -3.50 7.91 15.53
CA LEU A 11 -4.27 9.05 15.05
C LEU A 11 -3.99 9.23 13.55
N ALA A 12 -5.03 9.19 12.73
CA ALA A 12 -4.90 9.45 11.31
C ALA A 12 -4.49 10.90 11.08
N VAL A 13 -3.42 11.11 10.30
CA VAL A 13 -3.00 12.44 9.85
C VAL A 13 -3.43 12.67 8.41
N ALA A 14 -3.46 13.94 7.99
CA ALA A 14 -3.71 14.28 6.60
C ALA A 14 -2.55 13.84 5.71
N ASP A 15 -2.86 13.47 4.47
CA ASP A 15 -1.83 13.16 3.49
C ASP A 15 -1.02 14.43 3.15
N PRO A 16 0.29 14.30 2.89
CA PRO A 16 1.09 15.42 2.40
C PRO A 16 0.61 15.96 1.04
N PRO A 17 0.85 17.24 0.73
CA PRO A 17 0.24 17.93 -0.41
C PRO A 17 0.45 17.27 -1.77
N GLU A 18 1.58 16.61 -2.00
CA GLU A 18 1.89 15.92 -3.25
C GLU A 18 1.03 14.67 -3.47
N VAL A 19 0.52 14.04 -2.41
CA VAL A 19 -0.45 12.93 -2.51
C VAL A 19 -1.79 13.46 -3.02
N SER A 20 -2.28 14.57 -2.46
CA SER A 20 -3.48 15.26 -2.92
C SER A 20 -3.34 15.76 -4.36
N ALA A 21 -2.19 16.35 -4.70
CA ALA A 21 -1.91 16.80 -6.06
C ALA A 21 -1.88 15.66 -7.08
N ALA A 22 -1.43 14.46 -6.66
CA ALA A 22 -1.46 13.29 -7.52
C ALA A 22 -2.90 12.80 -7.72
N ASN A 23 -3.69 12.66 -6.65
CA ASN A 23 -5.00 12.05 -6.69
C ASN A 23 -6.03 12.88 -5.90
N PRO A 24 -7.01 13.51 -6.57
CA PRO A 24 -7.91 14.51 -5.96
C PRO A 24 -8.89 13.91 -4.93
N ILE A 25 -8.90 12.59 -4.74
CA ILE A 25 -9.68 11.97 -3.66
C ILE A 25 -9.10 12.29 -2.27
N HIS A 26 -7.84 12.73 -2.20
CA HIS A 26 -7.17 13.11 -0.95
C HIS A 26 -7.29 14.62 -0.65
N ASP A 27 -8.20 15.33 -1.32
CA ASP A 27 -8.55 16.72 -1.02
C ASP A 27 -10.08 16.94 -1.01
N GLU A 28 -10.51 18.20 -0.84
CA GLU A 28 -11.93 18.61 -0.82
C GLU A 28 -12.73 18.13 -2.04
N SER A 29 -12.09 17.90 -3.19
CA SER A 29 -12.73 17.38 -4.41
C SER A 29 -13.34 16.00 -4.22
N ALA A 30 -12.95 15.26 -3.17
CA ALA A 30 -13.56 14.00 -2.79
C ALA A 30 -15.07 14.12 -2.52
N VAL A 31 -15.56 15.30 -2.12
CA VAL A 31 -16.99 15.57 -1.93
C VAL A 31 -17.77 15.38 -3.24
N SER A 32 -17.19 15.74 -4.39
CA SER A 32 -17.79 15.51 -5.71
C SER A 32 -17.93 14.03 -6.06
N TYR A 33 -17.17 13.16 -5.38
CA TYR A 33 -17.28 11.70 -5.49
C TYR A 33 -18.20 11.07 -4.43
N GLY A 34 -18.79 11.88 -3.54
CA GLY A 34 -19.72 11.44 -2.50
C GLY A 34 -19.07 11.11 -1.16
N TYR A 35 -17.81 11.50 -0.94
CA TYR A 35 -17.14 11.39 0.37
C TYR A 35 -17.46 12.60 1.25
N ALA A 36 -17.21 12.49 2.56
CA ALA A 36 -17.46 13.58 3.50
C ALA A 36 -16.40 14.70 3.44
N GLY A 37 -15.28 14.44 2.77
CA GLY A 37 -14.10 15.30 2.64
C GLY A 37 -12.96 14.47 2.04
N GLY A 38 -11.74 15.04 1.99
CA GLY A 38 -10.55 14.33 1.54
C GLY A 38 -10.30 13.07 2.37
N ILE A 39 -10.20 11.93 1.70
CA ILE A 39 -9.94 10.65 2.37
C ILE A 39 -8.42 10.45 2.49
N VAL A 40 -7.98 9.90 3.62
CA VAL A 40 -6.57 9.53 3.81
C VAL A 40 -6.21 8.36 2.90
N ALA A 41 -4.99 8.40 2.33
CA ALA A 41 -4.49 7.35 1.46
C ALA A 41 -4.50 5.97 2.15
N GLY A 42 -5.01 4.97 1.44
CA GLY A 42 -5.09 3.59 1.94
C GLY A 42 -3.75 3.01 2.40
N ILE A 43 -2.64 3.52 1.84
CA ILE A 43 -1.29 3.12 2.21
C ILE A 43 -0.85 3.65 3.59
N HIS A 44 -1.33 4.82 4.02
CA HIS A 44 -1.09 5.34 5.38
C HIS A 44 -1.97 4.60 6.38
N THR A 45 -3.24 4.37 6.02
CA THR A 45 -4.18 3.52 6.77
C THR A 45 -3.61 2.13 7.03
N TYR A 46 -3.02 1.49 6.02
CA TYR A 46 -2.26 0.24 6.15
C TYR A 46 -1.03 0.40 7.06
N GLY A 47 -0.30 1.51 6.94
CA GLY A 47 0.87 1.73 7.77
C GLY A 47 0.56 1.74 9.26
N TRP A 48 -0.58 2.31 9.66
CA TRP A 48 -0.98 2.40 11.06
C TRP A 48 -1.42 1.09 11.71
N MET A 49 -1.59 0.00 10.95
CA MET A 49 -1.83 -1.34 11.52
C MET A 49 -0.56 -2.15 11.78
N VAL A 50 0.60 -1.74 11.21
CA VAL A 50 1.88 -2.45 11.34
C VAL A 50 2.28 -2.72 12.79
N PRO A 51 2.14 -1.79 13.75
CA PRO A 51 2.52 -2.06 15.14
C PRO A 51 1.76 -3.24 15.75
N ALA A 52 0.44 -3.37 15.53
CA ALA A 52 -0.34 -4.51 16.01
C ALA A 52 0.09 -5.84 15.36
N ILE A 53 0.57 -5.80 14.12
CA ILE A 53 1.13 -6.98 13.43
C ILE A 53 2.44 -7.41 14.10
N LEU A 54 3.34 -6.45 14.36
CA LEU A 54 4.63 -6.72 15.00
C LEU A 54 4.46 -7.21 16.45
N ASP A 55 3.54 -6.62 17.22
CA ASP A 55 3.20 -7.10 18.56
C ASP A 55 2.62 -8.53 18.54
N SER A 56 1.99 -8.93 17.44
CA SER A 56 1.36 -10.25 17.27
C SER A 56 2.33 -11.33 16.77
N LEU A 57 3.14 -11.01 15.76
CA LEU A 57 3.96 -11.97 14.99
C LEU A 57 5.48 -11.76 15.16
N GLY A 58 5.89 -10.65 15.79
CA GLY A 58 7.28 -10.26 15.94
C GLY A 58 7.95 -9.79 14.64
N ASP A 59 9.19 -9.33 14.78
CA ASP A 59 9.96 -8.69 13.69
C ASP A 59 10.26 -9.63 12.51
N ALA A 60 10.19 -10.95 12.73
CA ALA A 60 10.34 -11.93 11.66
C ALA A 60 9.33 -11.71 10.52
N TRP A 61 8.16 -11.14 10.82
CA TRP A 61 7.14 -10.79 9.83
C TRP A 61 7.66 -9.81 8.77
N LEU A 62 8.57 -8.90 9.13
CA LEU A 62 9.17 -7.95 8.18
C LEU A 62 10.10 -8.62 7.18
N SER A 63 10.66 -9.79 7.54
CA SER A 63 11.59 -10.53 6.67
C SER A 63 10.89 -11.59 5.83
N HIS A 64 9.85 -12.24 6.37
CA HIS A 64 9.15 -13.32 5.70
C HIS A 64 7.74 -13.48 6.28
N GLY A 65 6.91 -12.47 6.10
CA GLY A 65 5.52 -12.46 6.53
C GLY A 65 4.62 -11.89 5.45
N TRP A 66 3.31 -12.00 5.65
CA TRP A 66 2.33 -11.55 4.67
C TRP A 66 1.11 -10.88 5.31
N CYS A 67 0.41 -10.10 4.50
CA CYS A 67 -0.87 -9.49 4.83
C CYS A 67 -1.78 -9.44 3.60
N GLU A 68 -3.04 -9.83 3.76
CA GLU A 68 -4.12 -9.57 2.80
C GLU A 68 -5.16 -8.68 3.49
N PHE A 69 -5.55 -7.58 2.86
CA PHE A 69 -6.45 -6.61 3.47
C PHE A 69 -7.41 -5.98 2.48
N ARG A 70 -8.55 -5.50 3.00
CA ARG A 70 -9.58 -4.75 2.26
C ARG A 70 -9.82 -3.42 2.96
N LEU A 71 -10.20 -2.41 2.18
CA LEU A 71 -10.49 -1.04 2.62
C LEU A 71 -11.99 -0.76 2.45
N PRO A 72 -12.88 -1.31 3.30
CA PRO A 72 -14.32 -1.19 3.10
C PRO A 72 -14.88 0.23 3.23
N ARG A 73 -14.26 1.07 4.08
CA ARG A 73 -14.70 2.45 4.34
C ARG A 73 -13.50 3.38 4.54
N PRO A 74 -13.64 4.68 4.20
CA PRO A 74 -12.53 5.63 4.24
C PRO A 74 -12.11 5.99 5.68
N VAL A 75 -10.88 6.45 5.79
CA VAL A 75 -10.33 7.16 6.95
C VAL A 75 -10.28 8.66 6.61
N TYR A 76 -10.56 9.50 7.60
CA TYR A 76 -10.38 10.94 7.53
C TYR A 76 -9.31 11.38 8.53
N ALA A 77 -8.62 12.48 8.23
CA ALA A 77 -7.65 13.05 9.16
C ALA A 77 -8.33 13.40 10.49
N GLY A 78 -7.67 13.05 11.59
CA GLY A 78 -8.19 13.18 12.95
C GLY A 78 -9.01 11.97 13.44
N ASP A 79 -9.29 10.97 12.59
CA ASP A 79 -9.83 9.69 13.06
C ASP A 79 -8.82 9.01 14.01
N GLU A 80 -9.27 8.62 15.21
CA GLU A 80 -8.51 7.71 16.05
C GLU A 80 -8.82 6.27 15.63
N LEU A 81 -7.79 5.53 15.22
CA LEU A 81 -7.89 4.20 14.64
C LEU A 81 -7.40 3.16 15.64
N LEU A 82 -8.28 2.24 16.04
CA LEU A 82 -7.94 1.04 16.79
C LEU A 82 -7.76 -0.12 15.82
N THR A 83 -6.56 -0.71 15.80
CA THR A 83 -6.27 -1.96 15.09
C THR A 83 -6.19 -3.09 16.10
N GLU A 84 -6.82 -4.22 15.80
CA GLU A 84 -6.80 -5.44 16.60
C GLU A 84 -6.38 -6.62 15.72
N VAL A 85 -5.52 -7.47 16.26
CA VAL A 85 -5.17 -8.78 15.70
C VAL A 85 -5.63 -9.85 16.68
N ILE A 86 -6.33 -10.87 16.18
CA ILE A 86 -6.71 -12.06 16.95
C ILE A 86 -6.37 -13.33 16.15
N PRO A 87 -6.04 -14.45 16.82
CA PRO A 87 -5.86 -15.72 16.11
C PRO A 87 -7.14 -16.15 15.39
N SER A 88 -7.02 -16.66 14.17
CA SER A 88 -8.16 -17.24 13.46
C SER A 88 -8.65 -18.50 14.18
N PRO A 89 -9.98 -18.68 14.35
CA PRO A 89 -10.54 -19.91 14.89
C PRO A 89 -10.28 -21.14 14.01
N GLU A 90 -10.03 -20.93 12.71
CA GLU A 90 -9.80 -22.00 11.72
C GLU A 90 -8.33 -22.42 11.65
N ASP A 91 -7.41 -21.47 11.85
CA ASP A 91 -5.96 -21.69 11.84
C ASP A 91 -5.26 -20.71 12.80
N PRO A 92 -4.75 -21.16 13.96
CA PRO A 92 -4.13 -20.28 14.95
C PRO A 92 -2.77 -19.71 14.52
N ASP A 93 -2.19 -20.17 13.39
CA ASP A 93 -1.01 -19.54 12.78
C ASP A 93 -1.39 -18.37 11.84
N VAL A 94 -2.69 -18.14 11.59
CA VAL A 94 -3.22 -17.00 10.82
C VAL A 94 -3.90 -16.00 11.74
N GLY A 95 -3.54 -14.72 11.62
CA GLY A 95 -4.17 -13.64 12.37
C GLY A 95 -5.29 -12.99 11.58
N LEU A 96 -6.44 -12.78 12.21
CA LEU A 96 -7.50 -11.89 11.71
C LEU A 96 -7.17 -10.47 12.17
N ILE A 97 -7.05 -9.54 11.23
CA ILE A 97 -6.78 -8.14 11.53
C ILE A 97 -8.01 -7.27 11.21
N THR A 98 -8.35 -6.37 12.12
CA THR A 98 -9.42 -5.37 11.90
C THR A 98 -8.99 -4.01 12.41
N GLN A 99 -9.21 -2.98 11.62
CA GLN A 99 -9.04 -1.59 12.03
C GLN A 99 -10.40 -0.88 12.04
N ARG A 100 -10.67 -0.12 13.11
CA ARG A 100 -11.91 0.66 13.26
C ARG A 100 -11.61 2.06 13.77
N VAL A 101 -12.43 3.01 13.34
CA VAL A 101 -12.49 4.34 13.95
C VAL A 101 -13.16 4.23 15.32
N VAL A 102 -12.49 4.74 16.37
CA VAL A 102 -12.92 4.62 17.77
C VAL A 102 -14.26 5.32 18.02
N SER A 103 -14.48 6.48 17.40
CA SER A 103 -15.63 7.34 17.69
C SER A 103 -16.95 6.83 17.12
N ASP A 104 -16.94 6.13 15.98
CA ASP A 104 -18.16 5.70 15.27
C ASP A 104 -18.19 4.20 14.92
N GLY A 105 -17.15 3.43 15.25
CA GLY A 105 -17.05 2.01 14.96
C GLY A 105 -16.90 1.69 13.46
N ARG A 106 -16.56 2.68 12.63
CA ARG A 106 -16.35 2.48 11.20
C ARG A 106 -15.17 1.57 10.95
N VAL A 107 -15.43 0.36 10.47
CA VAL A 107 -14.40 -0.57 9.99
C VAL A 107 -13.74 -0.01 8.74
N THR A 108 -12.44 0.21 8.80
CA THR A 108 -11.60 0.82 7.76
C THR A 108 -10.65 -0.19 7.12
N ILE A 109 -10.23 -1.23 7.87
CA ILE A 109 -9.50 -2.38 7.36
C ILE A 109 -10.10 -3.67 7.92
N GLU A 110 -10.22 -4.69 7.07
CA GLU A 110 -10.40 -6.09 7.45
C GLU A 110 -9.44 -6.95 6.64
N GLY A 111 -8.84 -7.96 7.26
CA GLY A 111 -7.85 -8.78 6.57
C GLY A 111 -7.33 -9.95 7.37
N THR A 112 -6.30 -10.57 6.82
CA THR A 112 -5.54 -11.65 7.44
C THR A 112 -4.04 -11.39 7.34
N ILE A 113 -3.29 -11.94 8.29
CA ILE A 113 -1.83 -11.87 8.36
C ILE A 113 -1.25 -13.24 8.71
N GLY A 114 0.01 -13.46 8.38
CA GLY A 114 0.73 -14.65 8.79
C GLY A 114 2.23 -14.54 8.55
N LEU A 115 2.95 -15.56 9.00
CA LEU A 115 4.40 -15.71 8.83
C LEU A 115 4.69 -16.79 7.78
N GLY A 116 5.79 -16.65 7.05
CA GLY A 116 6.21 -17.49 5.93
C GLY A 116 5.58 -17.08 4.60
N ASP A 117 5.37 -18.06 3.73
CA ASP A 117 4.71 -17.86 2.45
C ASP A 117 3.20 -17.75 2.63
N ALA A 118 2.62 -16.73 2.03
CA ALA A 118 1.18 -16.59 1.94
C ALA A 118 0.57 -17.76 1.14
N PRO A 119 -0.64 -18.21 1.48
CA PRO A 119 -1.31 -19.28 0.73
C PRO A 119 -1.56 -18.92 -0.75
N TRP A 120 -1.60 -17.63 -1.07
CA TRP A 120 -1.82 -17.07 -2.41
C TRP A 120 -0.53 -16.59 -3.10
N ILE A 121 0.67 -16.90 -2.58
CA ILE A 121 1.93 -16.41 -3.16
C ILE A 121 2.09 -16.79 -4.64
N ASN A 122 1.61 -17.98 -5.04
CA ASN A 122 1.67 -18.45 -6.41
C ASN A 122 0.61 -17.83 -7.34
N GLU A 123 -0.27 -16.96 -6.82
CA GLU A 123 -1.27 -16.26 -7.61
C GLU A 123 -0.74 -14.96 -8.22
N PHE A 124 0.42 -14.46 -7.78
CA PHE A 124 1.05 -13.28 -8.38
C PHE A 124 1.41 -13.53 -9.84
N ILE A 125 1.10 -12.54 -10.69
CA ILE A 125 1.58 -12.48 -12.06
C ILE A 125 2.73 -11.47 -12.04
N LEU A 126 3.96 -11.96 -12.03
CA LEU A 126 5.13 -11.09 -11.89
C LEU A 126 5.55 -10.50 -13.25
N PRO A 127 6.10 -9.26 -13.26
CA PRO A 127 6.60 -8.65 -14.48
C PRO A 127 7.82 -9.41 -15.03
N THR A 128 7.91 -9.41 -16.36
CA THR A 128 9.08 -9.87 -17.11
C THR A 128 10.13 -8.77 -17.23
N GLU A 129 9.70 -7.52 -17.41
CA GLU A 129 10.58 -6.35 -17.44
C GLU A 129 10.95 -5.92 -16.01
N ARG A 130 12.25 -5.86 -15.73
CA ARG A 130 12.78 -5.51 -14.39
C ARG A 130 13.91 -4.50 -14.42
N THR A 131 14.28 -4.02 -15.60
CA THR A 131 15.31 -2.99 -15.73
C THR A 131 14.66 -1.62 -15.63
N PRO A 132 15.05 -0.77 -14.66
CA PRO A 132 14.46 0.55 -14.52
C PRO A 132 14.76 1.42 -15.73
N VAL A 133 13.77 2.21 -16.13
CA VAL A 133 13.88 3.20 -17.20
C VAL A 133 13.57 4.61 -16.68
N PRO A 134 14.08 5.67 -17.33
CA PRO A 134 13.72 7.05 -16.96
C PRO A 134 12.23 7.32 -17.18
N GLU A 135 11.67 8.27 -16.43
CA GLU A 135 10.30 8.74 -16.66
C GLU A 135 10.18 9.28 -18.10
N PRO A 136 9.19 8.84 -18.88
CA PRO A 136 9.04 9.24 -20.27
C PRO A 136 8.64 10.72 -20.38
N GLU A 137 9.18 11.44 -21.37
CA GLU A 137 8.83 12.84 -21.64
C GLU A 137 7.33 13.05 -21.87
N SER A 138 6.65 12.03 -22.41
CA SER A 138 5.21 12.02 -22.61
C SER A 138 4.63 10.70 -22.14
N ARG A 139 3.66 10.79 -21.21
CA ARG A 139 2.90 9.64 -20.71
C ARG A 139 1.53 9.56 -21.40
N PRO A 140 1.13 8.41 -21.93
CA PRO A 140 -0.21 8.24 -22.48
C PRO A 140 -1.28 8.44 -21.40
N PHE A 141 -2.40 9.06 -21.77
CA PHE A 141 -3.56 9.21 -20.91
C PHE A 141 -4.48 8.00 -21.08
N LEU A 142 -4.79 7.31 -19.98
CA LEU A 142 -5.70 6.17 -19.98
C LEU A 142 -7.08 6.62 -19.50
N GLY A 143 -8.06 6.57 -20.40
CA GLY A 143 -9.46 6.75 -20.03
C GLY A 143 -10.02 5.54 -19.30
N LEU A 144 -11.24 5.65 -18.76
CA LEU A 144 -11.91 4.55 -18.05
C LEU A 144 -12.05 3.26 -18.89
N ASN A 145 -12.12 3.39 -20.21
CA ASN A 145 -12.29 2.27 -21.13
C ASN A 145 -10.97 1.81 -21.78
N ASP A 146 -9.86 2.49 -21.47
CA ASP A 146 -8.56 2.28 -22.12
C ASP A 146 -7.51 1.73 -21.15
N ILE A 147 -7.93 1.26 -19.97
CA ILE A 147 -7.01 0.69 -18.97
C ILE A 147 -6.46 -0.62 -19.55
N PRO A 148 -5.13 -0.75 -19.72
CA PRO A 148 -4.52 -1.98 -20.19
C PRO A 148 -4.79 -3.15 -19.25
N SER A 149 -4.84 -4.35 -19.80
CA SER A 149 -4.74 -5.59 -19.04
C SER A 149 -3.52 -6.36 -19.50
N ASP A 150 -2.90 -7.09 -18.58
CA ASP A 150 -1.83 -8.05 -18.89
C ASP A 150 -0.56 -7.44 -19.53
N ILE A 151 -0.19 -6.23 -19.09
CA ILE A 151 0.96 -5.48 -19.61
C ILE A 151 1.88 -5.05 -18.46
N ASP A 152 3.18 -5.27 -18.63
CA ASP A 152 4.22 -4.78 -17.72
C ASP A 152 4.28 -3.24 -17.78
N TYR A 153 4.41 -2.59 -16.62
CA TYR A 153 4.79 -1.18 -16.56
C TYR A 153 6.28 -1.05 -16.89
N PRO A 154 6.69 0.06 -17.54
CA PRO A 154 8.05 0.57 -17.43
C PRO A 154 8.52 0.55 -15.97
N PRO A 155 9.53 -0.26 -15.61
CA PRO A 155 9.99 -0.33 -14.22
C PRO A 155 10.63 1.00 -13.79
N MET A 156 10.40 1.40 -12.54
CA MET A 156 10.95 2.63 -11.98
C MET A 156 12.09 2.34 -10.98
N SER A 157 13.05 3.25 -10.88
CA SER A 157 14.03 3.29 -9.79
C SER A 157 13.61 4.37 -8.79
N VAL A 158 13.59 4.03 -7.51
CA VAL A 158 13.26 4.97 -6.43
C VAL A 158 14.43 5.01 -5.44
N PRO A 159 15.05 6.18 -5.21
CA PRO A 159 16.04 6.33 -4.15
C PRO A 159 15.39 6.08 -2.78
N LEU A 160 16.03 5.26 -1.95
CA LEU A 160 15.60 4.99 -0.58
C LEU A 160 16.82 4.99 0.36
N THR A 161 17.20 6.18 0.79
CA THR A 161 18.22 6.37 1.82
C THR A 161 17.60 6.39 3.22
N ALA A 162 18.44 6.31 4.26
CA ALA A 162 17.99 6.56 5.63
C ALA A 162 17.31 7.92 5.82
N SER A 163 17.64 8.93 5.03
CA SER A 163 16.94 10.22 5.06
C SER A 163 15.51 10.08 4.54
N ASP A 164 15.32 9.36 3.43
CA ASP A 164 14.01 9.15 2.81
C ASP A 164 13.10 8.31 3.72
N ALA A 165 13.65 7.27 4.37
CA ALA A 165 12.93 6.49 5.37
C ALA A 165 12.45 7.36 6.55
N ARG A 166 13.32 8.23 7.07
CA ARG A 166 12.95 9.16 8.16
C ARG A 166 11.88 10.16 7.72
N VAL A 167 11.98 10.71 6.52
CA VAL A 167 10.96 11.61 5.94
C VAL A 167 9.62 10.88 5.83
N TRP A 168 9.62 9.64 5.36
CA TRP A 168 8.42 8.81 5.29
C TRP A 168 7.76 8.66 6.66
N MET A 169 8.55 8.43 7.72
CA MET A 169 8.02 8.36 9.08
C MET A 169 7.51 9.72 9.57
N SER A 170 8.27 10.79 9.40
CA SER A 170 7.92 12.10 9.97
C SER A 170 6.76 12.80 9.27
N GLU A 171 6.53 12.54 7.98
CA GLU A 171 5.52 13.26 7.19
C GLU A 171 4.26 12.45 6.92
N ARG A 172 4.30 11.12 7.08
CA ARG A 172 3.20 10.24 6.68
C ARG A 172 2.70 9.35 7.78
N ILE A 173 3.60 8.58 8.40
CA ILE A 173 3.19 7.50 9.29
C ILE A 173 3.17 7.94 10.76
N HIS A 174 4.07 8.84 11.16
CA HIS A 174 4.24 9.30 12.54
C HIS A 174 4.37 8.14 13.53
N ASP A 175 5.16 7.12 13.15
CA ASP A 175 5.53 6.02 14.04
C ASP A 175 6.99 6.22 14.48
N ASP A 176 7.16 6.42 15.79
CA ASP A 176 8.42 6.83 16.41
C ASP A 176 9.32 5.65 16.79
N ASP A 177 8.99 4.43 16.34
CA ASP A 177 9.81 3.26 16.59
C ASP A 177 11.21 3.45 15.98
N ALA A 178 12.23 3.22 16.81
CA ALA A 178 13.62 3.39 16.46
C ALA A 178 14.03 2.51 15.27
N THR A 179 13.34 1.39 15.04
CA THR A 179 13.56 0.46 13.93
C THR A 179 13.45 1.12 12.56
N TRP A 180 12.60 2.13 12.42
CA TRP A 180 12.35 2.84 11.16
C TRP A 180 13.29 4.01 10.92
N THR A 181 14.02 4.46 11.93
CA THR A 181 14.73 5.75 11.90
C THR A 181 16.20 5.68 12.31
N SER A 182 16.60 4.64 13.05
CA SER A 182 17.92 4.51 13.66
C SER A 182 18.95 3.89 12.73
N GLY A 183 20.20 4.36 12.84
CA GLY A 183 21.33 3.88 12.05
C GLY A 183 21.42 4.50 10.65
N ASP A 184 22.42 4.07 9.89
CA ASP A 184 22.71 4.58 8.53
C ASP A 184 21.90 3.87 7.44
N ALA A 185 21.24 2.76 7.78
CA ALA A 185 20.36 1.96 6.93
C ALA A 185 19.23 1.35 7.78
N PRO A 186 18.24 2.16 8.21
CA PRO A 186 17.11 1.66 9.01
C PRO A 186 16.27 0.66 8.21
N LEU A 187 15.45 -0.13 8.90
CA LEU A 187 14.46 -0.97 8.21
C LEU A 187 13.43 -0.11 7.51
N VAL A 188 12.96 -0.59 6.37
CA VAL A 188 11.93 0.08 5.58
C VAL A 188 10.55 -0.26 6.15
N HIS A 189 9.78 0.77 6.49
CA HIS A 189 8.41 0.58 6.95
C HIS A 189 7.54 -0.05 5.83
N PRO A 190 6.75 -1.11 6.10
CA PRO A 190 5.95 -1.81 5.08
C PRO A 190 5.02 -0.91 4.24
N SER A 191 4.52 0.19 4.81
CA SER A 191 3.72 1.17 4.07
C SER A 191 4.48 1.87 2.95
N TRP A 192 5.82 1.97 3.02
CA TRP A 192 6.62 2.54 1.94
C TRP A 192 6.52 1.69 0.66
N VAL A 193 6.54 0.36 0.81
CA VAL A 193 6.41 -0.60 -0.31
C VAL A 193 5.07 -0.39 -1.03
N LEU A 194 3.95 -0.43 -0.29
CA LEU A 194 2.64 -0.12 -0.85
C LEU A 194 2.55 1.31 -1.41
N GLY A 195 3.25 2.25 -0.78
CA GLY A 195 3.37 3.64 -1.19
C GLY A 195 3.92 3.83 -2.61
N GLN A 196 4.64 2.86 -3.15
CA GLN A 196 5.24 2.93 -4.48
C GLN A 196 4.31 2.48 -5.62
N MET A 197 3.17 1.87 -5.30
CA MET A 197 2.26 1.33 -6.32
C MET A 197 1.63 2.42 -7.20
N THR A 198 1.15 3.51 -6.60
CA THR A 198 0.62 4.66 -7.36
C THR A 198 1.73 5.40 -8.13
N PRO A 199 2.91 5.68 -7.54
CA PRO A 199 4.08 6.17 -8.28
C PRO A 199 4.46 5.31 -9.49
N LEU A 200 4.48 3.97 -9.40
CA LEU A 200 4.77 3.09 -10.54
C LEU A 200 3.81 3.32 -11.71
N ILE A 201 2.51 3.35 -11.42
CA ILE A 201 1.48 3.60 -12.42
C ILE A 201 1.67 4.99 -13.04
N ARG A 202 1.95 6.00 -12.21
CA ARG A 202 2.10 7.39 -12.65
C ARG A 202 3.40 7.64 -13.39
N HIS A 203 4.48 6.96 -13.06
CA HIS A 203 5.72 6.96 -13.83
C HIS A 203 5.44 6.60 -15.29
N SER A 204 4.49 5.68 -15.50
CA SER A 204 4.22 5.09 -16.80
C SER A 204 3.06 5.75 -17.55
N TYR A 205 2.03 6.24 -16.84
CA TYR A 205 0.76 6.68 -17.43
C TYR A 205 0.15 7.88 -16.70
N ARG A 206 -0.65 8.66 -17.43
CA ARG A 206 -1.59 9.61 -16.82
C ARG A 206 -2.94 8.91 -16.63
N MET A 207 -3.43 8.86 -15.40
CA MET A 207 -4.69 8.20 -15.08
C MET A 207 -5.64 9.10 -14.29
N PRO A 208 -6.97 8.85 -14.36
CA PRO A 208 -7.96 9.45 -13.47
C PRO A 208 -7.69 9.13 -11.99
N ALA A 209 -8.46 9.75 -11.12
CA ALA A 209 -8.47 9.43 -9.70
C ALA A 209 -8.77 7.95 -9.48
N GLY A 210 -8.17 7.38 -8.43
CA GLY A 210 -8.34 5.98 -8.08
C GLY A 210 -8.48 5.80 -6.58
N VAL A 211 -9.19 4.77 -6.15
CA VAL A 211 -9.34 4.40 -4.74
C VAL A 211 -8.88 2.97 -4.57
N HIS A 212 -7.88 2.76 -3.71
CA HIS A 212 -7.44 1.43 -3.32
C HIS A 212 -8.56 0.72 -2.57
N ALA A 213 -8.87 -0.50 -2.98
CA ALA A 213 -9.96 -1.30 -2.41
C ALA A 213 -9.45 -2.49 -1.60
N SER A 214 -8.32 -3.06 -1.99
CA SER A 214 -7.68 -4.16 -1.28
C SER A 214 -6.22 -4.29 -1.70
N GLY A 215 -5.44 -4.99 -0.89
CA GLY A 215 -4.06 -5.33 -1.21
C GLY A 215 -3.63 -6.66 -0.63
N ARG A 216 -2.56 -7.19 -1.21
CA ARG A 216 -1.79 -8.32 -0.68
C ARG A 216 -0.32 -7.95 -0.66
N VAL A 217 0.37 -8.27 0.41
CA VAL A 217 1.79 -8.01 0.60
C VAL A 217 2.46 -9.29 1.08
N GLN A 218 3.52 -9.71 0.39
CA GLN A 218 4.43 -10.77 0.83
C GLN A 218 5.80 -10.14 1.01
N HIS A 219 6.35 -10.20 2.22
CA HIS A 219 7.76 -9.92 2.49
C HIS A 219 8.60 -11.15 2.14
N LEU A 220 9.68 -10.95 1.39
CA LEU A 220 10.57 -12.02 0.92
C LEU A 220 11.92 -12.02 1.63
N ASN A 221 12.38 -10.83 2.05
CA ASN A 221 13.62 -10.64 2.79
C ASN A 221 13.50 -9.40 3.69
N SER A 222 14.41 -9.29 4.67
CA SER A 222 14.63 -8.02 5.38
C SER A 222 14.96 -6.91 4.39
N PHE A 223 14.38 -5.72 4.61
CA PHE A 223 14.51 -4.61 3.69
C PHE A 223 15.00 -3.37 4.43
N SER A 224 16.15 -2.84 4.01
CA SER A 224 16.80 -1.67 4.62
C SER A 224 16.86 -0.50 3.65
N ALA A 225 16.85 0.72 4.18
CA ALA A 225 16.92 1.95 3.39
C ALA A 225 18.38 2.31 3.08
N ASP A 226 19.00 1.58 2.15
CA ASP A 226 20.43 1.64 1.85
C ASP A 226 20.78 1.94 0.38
N GLY A 227 19.80 2.27 -0.46
CA GLY A 227 20.07 2.63 -1.84
C GLY A 227 18.85 2.67 -2.76
N GLU A 228 19.10 2.48 -4.05
CA GLU A 228 18.07 2.47 -5.09
C GLU A 228 17.21 1.21 -5.00
N VAL A 229 15.90 1.37 -5.16
CA VAL A 229 14.93 0.28 -5.19
C VAL A 229 14.30 0.24 -6.56
N VAL A 230 14.39 -0.91 -7.22
CA VAL A 230 13.63 -1.14 -8.44
C VAL A 230 12.23 -1.59 -8.09
N VAL A 231 11.24 -0.88 -8.64
CA VAL A 231 9.84 -1.26 -8.57
C VAL A 231 9.41 -1.65 -9.98
N ALA A 232 9.20 -2.94 -10.18
CA ALA A 232 8.71 -3.50 -11.42
C ALA A 232 7.30 -4.03 -11.18
N GLY A 233 6.39 -3.89 -12.14
CA GLY A 233 5.06 -4.46 -11.99
C GLY A 233 4.34 -4.61 -13.31
N ARG A 234 3.10 -5.07 -13.24
CA ARG A 234 2.22 -5.21 -14.39
C ARG A 234 0.76 -5.02 -14.03
N TRP A 235 -0.03 -4.63 -15.01
CA TRP A 235 -1.47 -4.82 -14.92
C TRP A 235 -1.79 -6.30 -14.99
N GLY A 236 -2.63 -6.74 -14.07
CA GLY A 236 -3.38 -7.98 -14.18
C GLY A 236 -4.71 -7.71 -14.88
N GLU A 237 -5.76 -8.31 -14.33
CA GLU A 237 -7.11 -8.20 -14.87
C GLU A 237 -7.77 -6.84 -14.58
N VAL A 238 -8.63 -6.42 -15.50
CA VAL A 238 -9.53 -5.28 -15.33
C VAL A 238 -10.97 -5.78 -15.38
N GLU A 239 -11.69 -5.62 -14.28
CA GLU A 239 -13.09 -6.01 -14.16
C GLU A 239 -13.98 -4.77 -14.09
N VAL A 240 -15.19 -4.83 -14.66
CA VAL A 240 -16.17 -3.74 -14.51
C VAL A 240 -17.22 -4.14 -13.48
N LYS A 241 -17.24 -3.46 -12.33
CA LYS A 241 -18.24 -3.67 -11.26
C LYS A 241 -19.03 -2.40 -11.06
N LYS A 242 -20.36 -2.51 -11.16
CA LYS A 242 -21.30 -1.38 -11.02
C LYS A 242 -20.91 -0.17 -11.90
N GLY A 243 -20.46 -0.45 -13.13
CA GLY A 243 -20.07 0.57 -14.10
C GLY A 243 -18.73 1.27 -13.85
N LYS A 244 -17.92 0.79 -12.89
CA LYS A 244 -16.58 1.30 -12.61
C LYS A 244 -15.52 0.23 -12.94
N PRO A 245 -14.39 0.59 -13.59
CA PRO A 245 -13.27 -0.32 -13.76
C PRO A 245 -12.56 -0.59 -12.43
N TRP A 246 -12.19 -1.84 -12.21
CA TRP A 246 -11.38 -2.33 -11.11
C TRP A 246 -10.13 -2.95 -11.69
N SER A 247 -8.98 -2.32 -11.48
CA SER A 247 -7.71 -2.79 -11.99
C SER A 247 -6.93 -3.51 -10.90
N THR A 248 -6.37 -4.66 -11.25
CA THR A 248 -5.37 -5.34 -10.43
C THR A 248 -3.98 -5.00 -10.94
N THR A 249 -3.06 -4.71 -10.02
CA THR A 249 -1.65 -4.46 -10.31
C THR A 249 -0.80 -5.34 -9.41
N ASP A 250 0.10 -6.12 -9.99
CA ASP A 250 1.11 -6.88 -9.27
C ASP A 250 2.47 -6.22 -9.43
N ALA A 251 3.25 -6.17 -8.36
CA ALA A 251 4.58 -5.59 -8.35
C ALA A 251 5.56 -6.42 -7.53
N LEU A 252 6.82 -6.35 -7.95
CA LEU A 252 7.99 -6.89 -7.30
C LEU A 252 8.93 -5.73 -6.94
N PHE A 253 9.53 -5.82 -5.77
CA PHE A 253 10.52 -4.87 -5.26
C PHE A 253 11.88 -5.54 -5.19
N ILE A 254 12.89 -4.87 -5.75
CA ILE A 254 14.28 -5.34 -5.76
C ILE A 254 15.14 -4.27 -5.09
N ASP A 255 15.89 -4.64 -4.06
CA ASP A 255 16.76 -3.71 -3.33
C ASP A 255 18.03 -3.33 -4.11
N ALA A 256 18.85 -2.47 -3.50
CA ALA A 256 20.10 -1.97 -4.07
C ALA A 256 21.14 -3.07 -4.34
N HIS A 257 20.97 -4.25 -3.75
CA HIS A 257 21.86 -5.40 -3.87
C HIS A 257 21.35 -6.44 -4.89
N GLY A 258 20.20 -6.19 -5.51
CA GLY A 258 19.57 -7.11 -6.46
C GLY A 258 18.71 -8.19 -5.81
N THR A 259 18.36 -8.05 -4.53
CA THR A 259 17.54 -9.00 -3.78
C THR A 259 16.06 -8.66 -3.92
N GLU A 260 15.23 -9.65 -4.24
CA GLU A 260 13.77 -9.49 -4.17
C GLU A 260 13.33 -9.39 -2.71
N VAL A 261 12.70 -8.28 -2.32
CA VAL A 261 12.34 -7.98 -0.92
C VAL A 261 10.85 -8.03 -0.63
N ALA A 262 10.00 -7.77 -1.64
CA ALA A 262 8.56 -7.83 -1.45
C ALA A 262 7.80 -8.07 -2.76
N LEU A 263 6.63 -8.72 -2.64
CA LEU A 263 5.60 -8.79 -3.67
C LEU A 263 4.36 -8.05 -3.19
N VAL A 264 3.73 -7.28 -4.07
CA VAL A 264 2.52 -6.52 -3.76
C VAL A 264 1.49 -6.66 -4.85
N ARG A 265 0.24 -6.97 -4.45
CA ARG A 265 -0.94 -6.86 -5.31
C ARG A 265 -1.77 -5.70 -4.80
N GLN A 266 -2.11 -4.79 -5.69
CA GLN A 266 -3.04 -3.70 -5.43
C GLN A 266 -4.28 -3.89 -6.30
N VAL A 267 -5.45 -3.78 -5.69
CA VAL A 267 -6.72 -3.66 -6.42
C VAL A 267 -7.26 -2.26 -6.19
N ALA A 268 -7.51 -1.53 -7.28
CA ALA A 268 -8.00 -0.17 -7.24
C ALA A 268 -9.25 0.01 -8.11
N VAL A 269 -10.19 0.82 -7.64
CA VAL A 269 -11.32 1.30 -8.43
C VAL A 269 -10.90 2.58 -9.12
N ILE A 270 -11.04 2.65 -10.43
CA ILE A 270 -10.78 3.88 -11.18
C ILE A 270 -12.06 4.72 -11.23
N LEU A 271 -11.95 5.97 -10.83
CA LEU A 271 -13.06 6.90 -10.74
C LEU A 271 -13.23 7.68 -12.04
N PRO A 272 -14.46 8.04 -12.41
CA PRO A 272 -14.70 8.93 -13.53
C PRO A 272 -14.02 10.29 -13.30
N LEU A 273 -13.65 10.95 -14.38
CA LEU A 273 -13.21 12.34 -14.30
C LEU A 273 -14.36 13.19 -13.75
N LEU A 274 -14.04 14.10 -12.83
CA LEU A 274 -14.98 15.15 -12.48
C LEU A 274 -15.20 16.04 -13.71
N PRO A 275 -16.44 16.54 -13.93
CA PRO A 275 -16.68 17.58 -14.92
C PRO A 275 -15.71 18.74 -14.70
N LYS A 276 -15.12 19.26 -15.78
CA LYS A 276 -14.45 20.56 -15.69
C LYS A 276 -15.55 21.61 -15.73
N ASP A 277 -15.59 22.47 -14.71
CA ASP A 277 -16.38 23.71 -14.74
C ASP A 277 -15.93 24.63 -15.89
#